data_AF-A0A4R2MWS0-F1
#
_entry.id   AF-A0A4R2MWS0-F1
#
_cell.length_a   1.000
_cell.length_b   1.000
_cell.length_c   1.000
_cell.angle_alpha   90.00
_cell.angle_beta   90.00
_cell.angle_gamma   90.00
#
_symmetry.space_group_name_H-M   'P 1'
#
loop_
_entity.id
_entity.type
_entity.pdbx_description
1 polymer ?
#
loop_
_entity_poly.entity_id
_entity_poly.type
_entity_poly.pdbx_seq_one_letter_code
_entity_poly.pdbx_strand_id
1 'polypeptide(L)'
;MTKEKRTKEIKIRLTESEYNALKERKTKARLAEWLRELALKQEPKKPLKAIDPKLLFELNRIGVNINQIARQCNNQAPNIDLISVLISLRNIEKNIQIIRENAR
;
A
#
# COMPACT_ATOMS: atom_id res chain seq x y z
N MET A 1 17.37 -23.13 -34.44
CA MET A 1 17.25 -21.76 -33.88
C MET A 1 18.58 -21.36 -33.26
N THR A 2 19.30 -20.44 -33.88
CA THR A 2 20.61 -19.95 -33.41
C THR A 2 20.44 -19.15 -32.13
N LYS A 3 21.09 -19.59 -31.04
CA LYS A 3 21.09 -18.92 -29.74
C LYS A 3 21.68 -17.51 -29.92
N GLU A 4 20.90 -16.48 -29.59
CA GLU A 4 21.32 -15.09 -29.73
C GLU A 4 22.61 -14.83 -28.93
N LYS A 5 23.61 -14.24 -29.59
CA LYS A 5 24.91 -13.96 -28.96
C LYS A 5 24.78 -12.74 -28.07
N ARG A 6 25.24 -12.86 -26.81
CA ARG A 6 25.30 -11.75 -25.86
C ARG A 6 26.48 -10.84 -26.23
N THR A 7 26.21 -9.62 -26.66
CA THR A 7 27.22 -8.65 -27.14
C THR A 7 27.44 -7.48 -26.19
N LYS A 8 26.59 -7.32 -25.17
CA LYS A 8 26.66 -6.23 -24.18
C LYS A 8 27.25 -6.72 -22.86
N GLU A 9 28.12 -5.90 -22.26
CA GLU A 9 28.77 -6.16 -20.97
C GLU A 9 28.45 -5.03 -19.97
N ILE A 10 28.30 -5.38 -18.69
CA ILE A 10 28.11 -4.44 -17.58
C ILE A 10 29.29 -4.64 -16.61
N LYS A 11 30.03 -3.55 -16.34
CA LYS A 11 31.14 -3.56 -15.36
C LYS A 11 30.64 -3.02 -14.02
N ILE A 12 30.81 -3.81 -12.96
CA ILE A 12 30.42 -3.45 -11.60
C ILE A 12 31.68 -3.42 -10.75
N ARG A 13 31.97 -2.29 -10.09
CA ARG A 13 33.04 -2.19 -9.10
C ARG A 13 32.48 -2.60 -7.74
N LEU A 14 33.24 -3.41 -7.02
CA LEU A 14 32.87 -3.95 -5.72
C LEU A 14 34.03 -3.74 -4.76
N THR A 15 33.72 -3.56 -3.49
CA THR A 15 34.67 -3.71 -2.40
C THR A 15 34.95 -5.20 -2.14
N GLU A 16 36.05 -5.50 -1.44
CA GLU A 16 36.45 -6.87 -1.10
C GLU A 16 35.34 -7.63 -0.35
N SER A 17 34.68 -6.95 0.59
CA SER A 17 33.60 -7.52 1.40
C SER A 17 32.35 -7.82 0.58
N GLU A 18 31.96 -6.92 -0.32
CA GLU A 18 30.84 -7.14 -1.24
C GLU A 18 31.12 -8.32 -2.17
N TYR A 19 32.34 -8.43 -2.70
CA TYR A 19 32.72 -9.54 -3.57
C TYR A 19 32.63 -10.89 -2.84
N ASN A 20 33.14 -10.97 -1.60
CA ASN A 20 33.07 -12.18 -0.79
C ASN A 20 31.62 -12.55 -0.45
N ALA A 21 30.81 -11.57 -0.04
CA ALA A 21 29.39 -11.79 0.23
C ALA A 21 28.62 -12.30 -1.01
N LEU A 22 28.92 -11.79 -2.21
CA LEU A 22 28.33 -12.27 -3.45
C LEU A 22 28.79 -13.69 -3.79
N LYS A 23 30.05 -14.04 -3.49
CA LYS A 23 30.60 -15.38 -3.72
C LYS A 23 29.96 -16.43 -2.83
N GLU A 24 29.68 -16.11 -1.57
CA GLU A 24 28.98 -16.98 -0.61
C GLU A 24 27.50 -17.18 -0.96
N ARG A 25 26.81 -16.12 -1.40
CA ARG A 25 25.36 -16.16 -1.72
C ARG A 25 25.04 -16.81 -3.06
N LYS A 26 26.05 -17.01 -3.90
CA LYS A 26 25.88 -17.50 -5.28
C LYS A 26 25.37 -18.94 -5.28
N THR A 27 24.25 -19.15 -5.96
CA THR A 27 23.61 -20.48 -6.09
C THR A 27 23.96 -21.22 -7.39
N LYS A 28 24.86 -20.66 -8.21
CA LYS A 28 25.24 -21.18 -9.54
C LYS A 28 26.76 -21.35 -9.66
N ALA A 29 27.20 -22.00 -10.74
CA ALA A 29 28.62 -22.17 -11.03
C ALA A 29 29.34 -20.89 -11.47
N ARG A 30 28.64 -19.89 -12.04
CA ARG A 30 29.23 -18.61 -12.50
C ARG A 30 28.52 -17.40 -11.89
N LEU A 31 29.29 -16.41 -11.41
CA LEU A 31 28.73 -15.29 -10.63
C LEU A 31 27.89 -14.39 -11.53
N ALA A 32 28.38 -14.13 -12.74
CA ALA A 32 27.67 -13.38 -13.77
C ALA A 32 26.36 -14.05 -14.21
N GLU A 33 26.24 -15.37 -14.10
CA GLU A 33 25.00 -16.07 -14.42
C GLU A 33 23.96 -15.90 -13.32
N TRP A 34 24.37 -16.10 -12.08
CA TRP A 34 23.52 -15.86 -10.91
C TRP A 34 23.08 -14.39 -10.80
N LEU A 35 23.99 -13.43 -10.95
CA LEU A 35 23.67 -12.00 -10.93
C LEU A 35 22.68 -11.61 -12.03
N ARG A 36 22.82 -12.18 -13.23
CA ARG A 36 21.90 -11.91 -14.34
C ARG A 36 20.51 -12.45 -14.05
N GLU A 37 20.40 -13.70 -13.62
CA GLU A 37 19.10 -14.27 -13.24
C GLU A 37 18.47 -13.46 -12.10
N LEU A 38 19.25 -13.08 -11.10
CA LEU A 38 18.76 -12.31 -9.96
C LEU A 38 18.27 -10.92 -10.40
N ALA A 39 19.03 -10.20 -11.21
CA ALA A 39 18.66 -8.88 -11.72
C ALA A 39 17.46 -8.92 -12.68
N LEU A 40 17.34 -9.96 -13.50
CA LEU A 40 16.22 -10.11 -14.45
C LEU A 40 14.95 -10.69 -13.80
N LYS A 41 15.07 -11.44 -12.70
CA LYS A 41 13.92 -11.93 -11.91
C LYS A 41 13.32 -10.87 -11.00
N GLN A 42 14.07 -9.82 -10.65
CA GLN A 42 13.50 -8.71 -9.91
C GLN A 42 12.54 -7.96 -10.83
N GLU A 43 11.25 -8.11 -10.58
CA GLU A 43 10.26 -7.20 -11.15
C GLU A 43 10.64 -5.78 -10.73
N PRO A 44 10.66 -4.81 -11.66
CA PRO A 44 10.81 -3.42 -11.27
C PRO A 44 9.72 -3.14 -10.25
N LYS A 45 10.10 -2.72 -9.04
CA LYS A 45 9.12 -2.28 -8.04
C LYS A 45 8.25 -1.25 -8.74
N LYS A 46 7.00 -1.62 -9.05
CA LYS A 46 6.04 -0.67 -9.60
C LYS A 46 6.03 0.47 -8.59
N PRO A 47 6.33 1.71 -9.00
CA PRO A 47 6.13 2.82 -8.10
C PRO A 47 4.70 2.70 -7.62
N LEU A 48 4.52 2.66 -6.30
CA LEU A 48 3.19 2.66 -5.69
C LEU A 48 2.44 3.78 -6.39
N LYS A 49 1.26 3.48 -6.96
CA LYS A 49 0.44 4.52 -7.61
C LYS A 49 0.41 5.71 -6.67
N ALA A 50 0.81 6.87 -7.17
CA ALA A 50 0.69 8.11 -6.41
C ALA A 50 -0.80 8.32 -6.16
N ILE A 51 -1.26 7.90 -4.98
CA ILE A 51 -2.62 8.14 -4.53
C ILE A 51 -2.64 9.60 -4.06
N ASP A 52 -3.67 10.34 -4.47
CA ASP A 52 -3.85 11.73 -4.05
C ASP A 52 -3.77 11.82 -2.51
N PRO A 53 -2.84 12.61 -1.94
CA PRO A 53 -2.74 12.81 -0.50
C PRO A 53 -4.06 13.25 0.15
N LYS A 54 -4.91 13.99 -0.58
CA LYS A 54 -6.24 14.37 -0.09
C LYS A 54 -7.15 13.16 0.10
N LEU A 55 -7.08 12.19 -0.81
CA LEU A 55 -7.87 10.96 -0.70
C LEU A 55 -7.43 10.11 0.49
N LEU A 56 -6.12 10.00 0.72
CA LEU A 56 -5.58 9.31 1.89
C LEU A 56 -5.98 9.98 3.20
N PHE A 57 -6.00 11.32 3.22
CA PHE A 57 -6.44 12.10 4.38
C PHE A 57 -7.92 11.86 4.69
N GLU A 58 -8.80 11.91 3.68
CA GLU A 58 -10.22 11.64 3.87
C GLU A 58 -10.48 10.18 4.28
N LEU A 59 -9.75 9.22 3.70
CA LEU A 59 -9.83 7.82 4.11
C LEU A 59 -9.41 7.63 5.58
N ASN A 60 -8.36 8.33 6.02
CA ASN A 60 -7.93 8.32 7.42
C ASN A 60 -9.02 8.91 8.34
N ARG A 61 -9.63 10.04 7.95
CA ARG A 61 -10.75 10.63 8.72
C ARG A 61 -11.91 9.64 8.88
N ILE A 62 -12.27 8.91 7.82
CA ILE A 62 -13.28 7.85 7.89
C ILE A 62 -12.88 6.77 8.89
N GLY A 63 -11.64 6.27 8.82
CA GLY A 63 -11.12 5.27 9.74
C GLY A 63 -11.13 5.73 11.21
N VAL A 64 -10.76 6.99 11.46
CA VAL A 64 -10.82 7.60 12.79
C VAL A 64 -12.25 7.65 13.31
N ASN A 65 -13.22 8.09 12.49
CA ASN A 65 -14.63 8.15 12.89
C ASN A 65 -15.18 6.75 13.23
N ILE A 66 -14.87 5.74 12.41
CA ILE A 66 -15.27 4.35 12.67
C ILE A 66 -14.70 3.86 14.00
N ASN A 67 -13.42 4.16 14.27
CA ASN A 67 -12.77 3.77 15.52
C ASN A 67 -13.38 4.47 16.74
N GLN A 68 -13.81 5.73 16.59
CA GLN A 68 -14.53 6.45 17.65
C GLN A 68 -15.90 5.84 17.92
N ILE A 69 -16.67 5.49 16.88
CA ILE A 69 -17.95 4.78 17.02
C ILE A 69 -17.74 3.43 17.71
N ALA A 70 -16.76 2.65 17.26
CA ALA A 70 -16.45 1.36 17.87
C ALA A 70 -16.10 1.48 19.35
N ARG A 71 -15.28 2.48 19.72
CA ARG A 71 -14.95 2.76 21.13
C ARG A 71 -16.18 3.17 21.94
N GLN A 72 -17.06 3.99 21.38
CA GLN A 72 -18.31 4.38 22.06
C GLN A 72 -19.24 3.18 22.25
N CYS A 73 -19.41 2.33 21.25
CA CYS A 73 -20.18 1.09 21.37
C CYS A 73 -19.58 0.15 22.42
N ASN A 74 -18.26 0.06 22.49
CA ASN A 74 -17.57 -0.84 23.43
C ASN A 74 -17.49 -0.29 24.86
N ASN A 75 -17.47 1.04 25.05
CA ASN A 75 -17.33 1.66 26.37
C ASN A 75 -18.66 1.94 27.10
N GLN A 76 -19.81 1.76 26.44
CA GLN A 76 -21.10 2.02 27.09
C GLN A 76 -21.72 0.74 27.66
N ALA A 77 -21.71 0.62 29.00
CA ALA A 77 -22.74 -0.12 29.73
C ALA A 77 -24.12 0.49 29.41
N PRO A 78 -25.24 -0.26 29.50
CA PRO A 78 -26.46 0.04 28.77
C PRO A 78 -27.16 1.29 29.31
N ASN A 79 -26.82 2.45 28.77
CA ASN A 79 -27.65 3.66 28.81
C ASN A 79 -27.31 4.63 27.66
N ILE A 80 -27.00 4.09 26.47
CA ILE A 80 -27.20 4.86 25.24
C ILE A 80 -28.70 4.86 25.04
N ASP A 81 -29.33 6.03 25.09
CA ASP A 81 -30.66 6.19 24.51
C ASP A 81 -30.51 6.04 22.98
N LEU A 82 -30.45 4.78 22.51
CA LEU A 82 -30.23 4.40 21.12
C LEU A 82 -31.24 5.09 20.18
N ILE A 83 -32.40 5.46 20.73
CA ILE A 83 -33.43 6.23 20.05
C ILE A 83 -32.94 7.64 19.72
N SER A 84 -32.27 8.33 20.66
CA SER A 84 -31.70 9.66 20.44
C SER A 84 -30.61 9.67 19.35
N VAL A 85 -29.78 8.63 19.32
CA VAL A 85 -28.74 8.44 18.31
C VAL A 85 -29.36 8.14 16.94
N LEU A 86 -30.37 7.27 16.90
CA LEU A 86 -31.12 6.94 15.68
C LEU A 86 -31.80 8.19 15.08
N ILE A 87 -32.45 9.01 15.92
CA ILE A 87 -33.09 10.26 15.49
C ILE A 87 -32.05 11.21 14.91
N SER A 88 -30.90 11.35 15.56
CA SER A 88 -29.82 12.22 15.11
C SER A 88 -29.27 11.78 13.74
N LEU A 89 -29.05 10.48 13.55
CA LEU A 89 -28.60 9.91 12.28
C LEU A 89 -29.64 10.12 11.16
N ARG A 90 -30.93 9.92 11.45
CA ARG A 90 -32.01 10.16 10.49
C ARG A 90 -32.12 11.63 10.07
N ASN A 91 -31.86 12.56 10.99
CA ASN A 91 -31.84 13.99 10.67
C ASN A 91 -30.65 14.36 9.77
N ILE A 92 -29.47 13.78 10.01
CA ILE A 92 -28.31 13.94 9.14
C ILE A 92 -28.61 13.40 7.74
N GLU A 93 -29.23 12.23 7.63
CA GLU A 93 -29.64 11.64 6.34
C GLU A 93 -30.60 12.55 5.57
N LYS A 94 -31.64 13.09 6.23
CA LYS A 94 -32.56 14.07 5.63
C LYS A 94 -31.85 15.32 5.14
N ASN A 95 -30.94 15.89 5.95
CA ASN A 95 -30.22 17.10 5.58
C ASN A 95 -29.31 16.86 4.36
N ILE A 96 -28.64 15.72 4.29
CA ILE A 96 -27.82 15.33 3.14
C ILE A 96 -28.71 15.16 1.89
N GLN A 97 -29.89 14.56 2.03
CA GLN A 97 -30.84 14.41 0.92
C GLN A 97 -31.29 15.78 0.38
N ILE A 98 -31.64 16.72 1.26
CA ILE A 98 -32.01 18.09 0.90
C ILE A 98 -30.87 18.80 0.16
N ILE A 99 -29.64 18.71 0.68
CA ILE A 99 -28.47 19.31 0.04
C ILE A 99 -28.25 18.68 -1.35
N ARG A 100 -28.44 17.37 -1.50
CA ARG A 100 -28.27 16.66 -2.77
C ARG A 100 -29.33 17.04 -3.80
N GLU A 101 -30.55 17.29 -3.35
CA GLU A 101 -31.66 17.75 -4.20
C GLU A 101 -31.49 19.21 -4.62
N ASN A 102 -31.01 20.08 -3.73
CA ASN A 102 -30.75 21.49 -4.01
C ASN A 102 -29.45 21.74 -4.82
N ALA A 103 -28.57 20.74 -4.91
CA ALA A 103 -27.33 20.80 -5.70
C ALA A 103 -27.52 20.34 -7.17
N ARG A 104 -28.75 20.01 -7.58
CA ARG A 104 -29.15 19.81 -8.98
C ARG A 104 -29.75 21.10 -9.55
#